data_AF-A0AAN5KU82-F1
#
_entry.id   AF-A0AAN5KU82-F1
#
_cell.length_a   1.000
_cell.length_b   1.000
_cell.length_c   1.000
_cell.angle_alpha   90.00
_cell.angle_beta   90.00
_cell.angle_gamma   90.00
#
_symmetry.space_group_name_H-M   'P 1'
#
loop_
_entity.id
_entity.type
_entity.pdbx_description
1 polymer ?
#
loop_
_entity_poly.entity_id
_entity_poly.type
_entity_poly.pdbx_seq_one_letter_code
_entity_poly.pdbx_strand_id
1 'polypeptide(L)'
;MPQNNDAKLTQLEKEFTARFIEALTHDIKSSNHGTEINHQVLIATISLLKDRDACPQLSLEQIIRGAMNMALGLQNSKYGLLRSNIIGEDQLATYWKHNKRWFVGYNEGLEKARNDDDYKSIAIPVITRAAKGPLFMMSGCVPNTLSLYFEYVQQLDKSFVTPILPPSNRTFSLIEGSTAAKEFSFKIVTQEVARDYQAERPLLSVILKRLSDKIELLEKNKNHNKNSVAIAKALKNELSTAFEKYLNRELDQNISKEETTKAFIQECTMLIDNAKPQLEQEIDWSDYLSNLLKSIANAVISATNMNVRFFTPAQAPMSSEVESLEKELKDNYLSPKN
;
A
#
# COMPACT_ATOMS: atom_id res chain seq x y z
N MET A 1 -24.59 -13.08 8.73
CA MET A 1 -23.42 -13.42 9.57
C MET A 1 -22.13 -13.31 8.74
N PRO A 2 -21.53 -12.11 8.59
CA PRO A 2 -20.30 -11.88 7.81
C PRO A 2 -18.99 -11.99 8.61
N GLN A 3 -19.04 -11.95 9.95
CA GLN A 3 -17.87 -11.81 10.84
C GLN A 3 -16.81 -12.94 10.74
N ASN A 4 -17.11 -14.08 10.12
CA ASN A 4 -16.21 -15.25 10.08
C ASN A 4 -15.17 -15.19 8.94
N ASN A 5 -15.41 -14.39 7.89
CA ASN A 5 -14.53 -14.38 6.72
C ASN A 5 -13.32 -13.44 6.88
N ASP A 6 -13.50 -12.31 7.56
CA ASP A 6 -12.43 -11.32 7.76
C ASP A 6 -11.40 -11.78 8.80
N ALA A 7 -11.84 -12.45 9.87
CA ALA A 7 -10.94 -13.06 10.86
C ALA A 7 -10.11 -14.19 10.26
N LYS A 8 -10.71 -15.04 9.41
CA LYS A 8 -10.01 -16.10 8.68
C LYS A 8 -8.96 -15.55 7.72
N LEU A 9 -9.30 -14.49 6.98
CA LEU A 9 -8.36 -13.84 6.06
C LEU A 9 -7.20 -13.19 6.81
N THR A 10 -7.48 -12.48 7.91
CA THR A 10 -6.44 -11.85 8.74
C THR A 10 -5.46 -12.90 9.28
N GLN A 11 -5.99 -14.04 9.73
CA GLN A 11 -5.16 -15.15 10.19
C GLN A 11 -4.32 -15.76 9.07
N LEU A 12 -4.91 -15.95 7.88
CA LEU A 12 -4.21 -16.45 6.70
C LEU A 12 -3.09 -15.48 6.27
N GLU A 13 -3.39 -14.18 6.17
CA GLU A 13 -2.38 -13.17 5.82
C GLU A 13 -1.25 -13.13 6.86
N LYS A 14 -1.55 -13.28 8.16
CA LYS A 14 -0.52 -13.32 9.20
C LYS A 14 0.42 -14.53 9.03
N GLU A 15 -0.13 -15.71 8.73
CA GLU A 15 0.67 -16.90 8.46
C GLU A 15 1.53 -16.73 7.21
N PHE A 16 0.93 -16.30 6.10
CA PHE A 16 1.64 -16.11 4.84
C PHE A 16 2.65 -14.96 4.88
N THR A 17 2.43 -13.92 5.69
CA THR A 17 3.41 -12.83 5.87
C THR A 17 4.76 -13.37 6.34
N ALA A 18 4.77 -14.27 7.35
CA ALA A 18 6.01 -14.88 7.84
C ALA A 18 6.69 -15.73 6.74
N ARG A 19 5.90 -16.55 6.04
CA ARG A 19 6.40 -17.41 4.95
C ARG A 19 6.93 -16.59 3.77
N PHE A 20 6.30 -15.46 3.44
CA PHE A 20 6.79 -14.56 2.37
C PHE A 20 8.11 -13.91 2.75
N ILE A 21 8.31 -13.52 4.01
CA ILE A 21 9.61 -13.01 4.48
C ILE A 21 10.70 -14.07 4.30
N GLU A 22 10.41 -15.34 4.61
CA GLU A 22 11.33 -16.45 4.40
C GLU A 22 11.61 -16.70 2.91
N ALA A 23 10.59 -16.70 2.07
CA ALA A 23 10.71 -16.88 0.62
C ALA A 23 11.55 -15.76 -0.02
N LEU A 24 11.30 -14.50 0.34
CA LEU A 24 12.10 -13.34 -0.09
C LEU A 24 13.55 -13.45 0.38
N THR A 25 13.77 -13.92 1.61
CA THR A 25 15.13 -14.15 2.15
C THR A 25 15.84 -15.25 1.38
N HIS A 26 15.13 -16.31 1.00
CA HIS A 26 15.67 -17.39 0.18
C HIS A 26 15.97 -16.91 -1.23
N ASP A 27 15.08 -16.10 -1.83
CA ASP A 27 15.35 -15.45 -3.11
C ASP A 27 16.62 -14.60 -3.04
N ILE A 28 16.81 -13.77 -2.00
CA ILE A 28 18.06 -12.98 -1.83
C ILE A 28 19.31 -13.88 -1.78
N LYS A 29 19.26 -15.02 -1.07
CA LYS A 29 20.40 -15.94 -0.88
C LYS A 29 20.71 -16.81 -2.08
N SER A 30 19.67 -17.26 -2.81
CA SER A 30 19.79 -18.16 -3.95
C SER A 30 20.03 -17.42 -5.28
N SER A 31 19.83 -16.11 -5.25
CA SER A 31 19.89 -15.18 -6.36
C SER A 31 21.31 -14.84 -6.81
N ASN A 32 21.54 -14.89 -8.12
CA ASN A 32 22.56 -14.10 -8.83
C ASN A 32 21.97 -12.76 -9.35
N HIS A 33 20.88 -12.27 -8.77
CA HIS A 33 20.31 -10.97 -9.10
C HIS A 33 21.33 -9.86 -8.75
N GLY A 34 21.19 -8.73 -9.44
CA GLY A 34 22.02 -7.57 -9.13
C GLY A 34 21.78 -7.09 -7.69
N THR A 35 22.82 -6.55 -7.06
CA THR A 35 22.78 -5.85 -5.76
C THR A 35 21.57 -4.93 -5.63
N GLU A 36 21.11 -4.33 -6.72
CA GLU A 36 19.95 -3.44 -6.81
C GLU A 36 18.63 -4.15 -6.52
N ILE A 37 18.38 -5.36 -7.04
CA ILE A 37 17.11 -6.08 -6.79
C ILE A 37 17.01 -6.46 -5.32
N ASN A 38 18.11 -6.96 -4.75
CA ASN A 38 18.16 -7.37 -3.36
C ASN A 38 17.90 -6.18 -2.42
N HIS A 39 18.63 -5.07 -2.58
CA HIS A 39 18.52 -3.91 -1.68
C HIS A 39 17.26 -3.07 -1.93
N GLN A 40 16.92 -2.80 -3.19
CA GLN A 40 15.89 -1.81 -3.53
C GLN A 40 14.48 -2.41 -3.62
N VAL A 41 14.36 -3.74 -3.68
CA VAL A 41 13.05 -4.42 -3.75
C VAL A 41 12.87 -5.39 -2.60
N LEU A 42 13.71 -6.44 -2.52
CA LEU A 42 13.45 -7.56 -1.63
C LEU A 42 13.61 -7.17 -0.16
N ILE A 43 14.71 -6.49 0.20
CA ILE A 43 14.94 -5.99 1.57
C ILE A 43 13.90 -4.92 1.96
N ALA A 44 13.56 -4.02 1.04
CA ALA A 44 12.51 -3.03 1.26
C ALA A 44 11.15 -3.70 1.50
N THR A 45 10.82 -4.73 0.73
CA THR A 45 9.57 -5.49 0.87
C THR A 45 9.53 -6.28 2.17
N ILE A 46 10.62 -6.95 2.57
CA ILE A 46 10.73 -7.59 3.90
C ILE A 46 10.46 -6.57 5.00
N SER A 47 11.01 -5.36 4.87
CA SER A 47 10.77 -4.30 5.85
C SER A 47 9.31 -3.86 5.90
N LEU A 48 8.63 -3.78 4.75
CA LEU A 48 7.20 -3.46 4.67
C LEU A 48 6.32 -4.57 5.27
N LEU A 49 6.70 -5.83 5.07
CA LEU A 49 5.97 -6.97 5.65
C LEU A 49 6.11 -7.03 7.17
N LYS A 50 7.27 -6.61 7.72
CA LYS A 50 7.49 -6.49 9.16
C LYS A 50 6.73 -5.32 9.79
N ASP A 51 6.54 -4.24 9.03
CA ASP A 51 5.86 -3.02 9.47
C ASP A 51 4.74 -2.66 8.48
N ARG A 52 3.65 -3.44 8.51
CA ARG A 52 2.50 -3.21 7.63
C ARG A 52 1.82 -1.86 7.86
N ASP A 53 1.97 -1.28 9.05
CA ASP A 53 1.42 0.03 9.40
C ASP A 53 2.08 1.16 8.57
N ALA A 54 3.27 0.93 7.99
CA ALA A 54 3.91 1.88 7.08
C ALA A 54 3.26 1.94 5.68
N CYS A 55 2.49 0.92 5.29
CA CYS A 55 1.80 0.87 4.00
C CYS A 55 0.39 0.27 4.17
N PRO A 56 -0.48 0.92 4.97
CA PRO A 56 -1.79 0.38 5.30
C PRO A 56 -2.62 0.16 4.04
N GLN A 57 -2.48 1.03 3.03
CA GLN A 57 -3.27 1.02 1.81
C GLN A 57 -3.12 -0.22 0.91
N LEU A 58 -2.16 -1.13 1.19
CA LEU A 58 -1.92 -2.33 0.39
C LEU A 58 -2.25 -3.62 1.17
N SER A 59 -2.96 -4.54 0.53
CA SER A 59 -3.10 -5.92 1.00
C SER A 59 -1.78 -6.69 0.90
N LEU A 60 -1.72 -7.84 1.56
CA LEU A 60 -0.57 -8.74 1.40
C LEU A 60 -0.38 -9.12 -0.07
N GLU A 61 -1.47 -9.46 -0.77
CA GLU A 61 -1.44 -9.79 -2.20
C GLU A 61 -0.86 -8.64 -3.03
N GLN A 62 -1.31 -7.41 -2.78
CA GLN A 62 -0.86 -6.22 -3.50
C GLN A 62 0.62 -5.92 -3.24
N ILE A 63 1.10 -6.05 -1.99
CA ILE A 63 2.52 -5.88 -1.65
C ILE A 63 3.36 -6.88 -2.44
N ILE A 64 3.00 -8.17 -2.42
CA ILE A 64 3.77 -9.21 -3.10
C ILE A 64 3.72 -9.04 -4.63
N ARG A 65 2.55 -8.78 -5.22
CA ARG A 65 2.42 -8.49 -6.67
C ARG A 65 3.25 -7.28 -7.09
N GLY A 66 3.15 -6.19 -6.34
CA GLY A 66 3.90 -4.97 -6.62
C GLY A 66 5.42 -5.18 -6.53
N ALA A 67 5.88 -5.93 -5.52
CA ALA A 67 7.28 -6.29 -5.36
C ALA A 67 7.80 -7.15 -6.52
N MET A 68 7.06 -8.18 -6.94
CA MET A 68 7.43 -9.03 -8.07
C MET A 68 7.52 -8.23 -9.39
N ASN A 69 6.55 -7.36 -9.66
CA ASN A 69 6.55 -6.49 -10.83
C ASN A 69 7.73 -5.51 -10.81
N MET A 70 8.08 -4.94 -9.65
CA MET A 70 9.25 -4.07 -9.50
C MET A 70 10.56 -4.83 -9.72
N ALA A 71 10.71 -6.01 -9.12
CA ALA A 71 11.88 -6.87 -9.30
C ALA A 71 12.11 -7.22 -10.78
N LEU A 72 11.06 -7.63 -11.48
CA LEU A 72 11.09 -7.90 -12.93
C LEU A 72 11.48 -6.64 -13.71
N GLY A 73 10.94 -5.48 -13.35
CA GLY A 73 11.28 -4.20 -13.94
C GLY A 73 12.77 -3.88 -13.88
N LEU A 74 13.36 -3.99 -12.69
CA LEU A 74 14.79 -3.77 -12.48
C LEU A 74 15.65 -4.82 -13.17
N GLN A 75 15.25 -6.09 -13.11
CA GLN A 75 15.98 -7.18 -13.78
C GLN A 75 16.01 -6.99 -15.30
N ASN A 76 14.88 -6.59 -15.89
CA ASN A 76 14.84 -6.27 -17.31
C ASN A 76 15.66 -5.03 -17.65
N SER A 77 15.61 -3.97 -16.83
CA SER A 77 16.40 -2.76 -17.08
C SER A 77 17.90 -3.05 -17.04
N LYS A 78 18.35 -3.97 -16.18
CA LYS A 78 19.76 -4.32 -16.02
C LYS A 78 20.27 -5.27 -17.10
N TYR A 79 19.47 -6.27 -17.47
CA TYR A 79 19.93 -7.38 -18.32
C TYR A 79 19.26 -7.44 -19.70
N GLY A 80 18.25 -6.61 -19.97
CA GLY A 80 17.58 -6.56 -21.28
C GLY A 80 16.93 -7.89 -21.69
N LEU A 81 16.29 -8.56 -20.73
CA LEU A 81 15.73 -9.91 -20.88
C LEU A 81 14.48 -9.96 -21.77
N LEU A 82 13.68 -8.89 -21.75
CA LEU A 82 12.44 -8.78 -22.50
C LEU A 82 12.72 -8.08 -23.83
N ARG A 83 12.68 -8.86 -24.91
CA ARG A 83 12.88 -8.41 -26.29
C ARG A 83 11.73 -8.89 -27.18
N SER A 84 11.44 -8.16 -28.25
CA SER A 84 10.29 -8.45 -29.12
C SER A 84 10.40 -9.82 -29.78
N ASN A 85 11.62 -10.26 -30.12
CA ASN A 85 11.90 -11.58 -30.66
C ASN A 85 11.73 -12.74 -29.65
N ILE A 86 11.56 -12.44 -28.35
CA ILE A 86 11.40 -13.44 -27.29
C ILE A 86 9.93 -13.53 -26.85
N ILE A 87 9.28 -12.39 -26.60
CA ILE A 87 7.91 -12.34 -26.03
C ILE A 87 6.85 -11.81 -27.00
N GLY A 88 7.25 -11.39 -28.20
CA GLY A 88 6.36 -10.72 -29.16
C GLY A 88 6.22 -9.21 -28.88
N GLU A 89 5.91 -8.46 -29.94
CA GLU A 89 5.80 -7.00 -29.88
C GLU A 89 4.67 -6.53 -28.99
N ASP A 90 3.49 -7.15 -29.06
CA ASP A 90 2.30 -6.75 -28.29
C ASP A 90 2.51 -6.92 -26.77
N GLN A 91 3.14 -8.03 -26.36
CA GLN A 91 3.44 -8.28 -24.95
C GLN A 91 4.51 -7.31 -24.44
N LEU A 92 5.53 -7.05 -25.25
CA LEU A 92 6.58 -6.10 -24.91
C LEU A 92 6.04 -4.66 -24.80
N ALA A 93 5.17 -4.24 -25.73
CA ALA A 93 4.51 -2.94 -25.69
C ALA A 93 3.62 -2.79 -24.45
N THR A 94 2.85 -3.84 -24.12
CA THR A 94 2.03 -3.89 -22.90
C THR A 94 2.90 -3.76 -21.66
N TYR A 95 3.98 -4.53 -21.57
CA TYR A 95 4.94 -4.45 -20.48
C TYR A 95 5.51 -3.03 -20.32
N TRP A 96 6.01 -2.40 -21.40
CA TRP A 96 6.60 -1.07 -21.32
C TRP A 96 5.60 0.01 -20.91
N LYS A 97 4.35 -0.07 -21.38
CA LYS A 97 3.27 0.84 -20.96
C LYS A 97 3.08 0.82 -19.44
N HIS A 98 3.07 -0.37 -18.84
CA HIS A 98 2.94 -0.54 -17.39
C HIS A 98 4.22 -0.15 -16.65
N ASN A 99 5.38 -0.63 -17.09
CA ASN A 99 6.67 -0.37 -16.46
C ASN A 99 6.96 1.14 -16.37
N LYS A 100 6.76 1.88 -17.47
CA LYS A 100 6.93 3.34 -17.49
C LYS A 100 6.08 4.04 -16.43
N ARG A 101 4.85 3.58 -16.22
CA ARG A 101 3.94 4.14 -15.20
C ARG A 101 4.40 3.82 -13.78
N TRP A 102 4.96 2.63 -13.54
CA TRP A 102 5.39 2.24 -12.20
C TRP A 102 6.64 2.97 -11.74
N PHE A 103 7.58 3.21 -12.64
CA PHE A 103 8.89 3.80 -12.34
C PHE A 103 8.94 5.34 -12.45
N VAL A 104 7.79 6.03 -12.53
CA VAL A 104 7.75 7.50 -12.49
C VAL A 104 8.41 8.02 -11.20
N GLY A 105 9.38 8.93 -11.35
CA GLY A 105 10.13 9.54 -10.26
C GLY A 105 11.17 8.63 -9.57
N TYR A 106 11.34 7.39 -10.04
CA TYR A 106 12.23 6.43 -9.39
C TYR A 106 13.71 6.84 -9.48
N ASN A 107 14.19 7.28 -10.65
CA ASN A 107 15.61 7.67 -10.80
C ASN A 107 15.97 8.88 -9.92
N GLU A 108 15.08 9.88 -9.84
CA GLU A 108 15.25 11.04 -8.97
C GLU A 108 15.28 10.65 -7.49
N GLY A 109 14.42 9.69 -7.10
CA GLY A 109 14.40 9.15 -5.75
C GLY A 109 15.63 8.30 -5.42
N LEU A 110 16.15 7.53 -6.38
CA LEU A 110 17.28 6.63 -6.16
C LEU A 110 18.56 7.37 -5.77
N GLU A 111 18.83 8.52 -6.38
CA GLU A 111 19.98 9.36 -6.03
C GLU A 111 19.90 9.87 -4.58
N LYS A 112 18.70 10.18 -4.09
CA LYS A 112 18.48 10.57 -2.69
C LYS A 112 18.62 9.38 -1.74
N ALA A 113 17.95 8.26 -2.06
CA ALA A 113 17.95 7.06 -1.24
C ALA A 113 19.35 6.45 -1.02
N ARG A 114 20.26 6.59 -2.00
CA ARG A 114 21.66 6.16 -1.85
C ARG A 114 22.41 6.91 -0.75
N ASN A 115 22.06 8.16 -0.48
CA ASN A 115 22.72 8.97 0.55
C ASN A 115 22.19 8.63 1.95
N ASP A 116 20.91 8.28 2.04
CA ASP A 116 20.20 8.10 3.31
C ASP A 116 19.99 6.62 3.69
N ASP A 117 20.40 5.68 2.83
CA ASP A 117 20.11 4.23 2.92
C ASP A 117 18.61 3.90 3.09
N ASP A 118 17.72 4.82 2.69
CA ASP A 118 16.26 4.67 2.78
C ASP A 118 15.67 4.23 1.43
N TYR A 119 15.90 2.98 1.08
CA TYR A 119 15.30 2.38 -0.11
C TYR A 119 13.78 2.17 0.00
N LYS A 120 13.17 2.30 1.19
CA LYS A 120 11.71 2.20 1.34
C LYS A 120 11.00 3.39 0.68
N SER A 121 11.59 4.59 0.80
CA SER A 121 11.08 5.81 0.20
C SER A 121 10.86 5.70 -1.32
N ILE A 122 11.69 4.91 -2.01
CA ILE A 122 11.56 4.66 -3.46
C ILE A 122 10.77 3.38 -3.78
N ALA A 123 10.85 2.35 -2.94
CA ALA A 123 10.18 1.09 -3.20
C ALA A 123 8.66 1.20 -3.03
N ILE A 124 8.18 1.84 -1.96
CA ILE A 124 6.74 1.93 -1.64
C ILE A 124 5.94 2.55 -2.79
N PRO A 125 6.32 3.71 -3.36
CA PRO A 125 5.56 4.30 -4.46
C PRO A 125 5.53 3.41 -5.71
N VAL A 126 6.65 2.74 -6.04
CA VAL A 126 6.74 1.85 -7.20
C VAL A 126 5.87 0.60 -6.98
N ILE A 127 6.02 -0.08 -5.83
CA ILE A 127 5.20 -1.25 -5.44
C ILE A 127 3.72 -0.89 -5.46
N THR A 128 3.33 0.25 -4.90
CA THR A 128 1.93 0.72 -4.87
C THR A 128 1.36 0.87 -6.28
N ARG A 129 2.11 1.44 -7.23
CA ARG A 129 1.67 1.58 -8.62
C ARG A 129 1.68 0.25 -9.36
N ALA A 130 2.67 -0.60 -9.09
CA ALA A 130 2.87 -1.89 -9.73
C ALA A 130 1.81 -2.92 -9.31
N ALA A 131 1.32 -2.84 -8.07
CA ALA A 131 0.30 -3.71 -7.52
C ALA A 131 -1.07 -3.59 -8.24
N LYS A 132 -1.35 -2.41 -8.81
CA LYS A 132 -2.61 -2.10 -9.52
C LYS A 132 -2.64 -2.62 -10.96
N GLY A 133 -1.53 -3.15 -11.47
CA GLY A 133 -1.43 -3.70 -12.81
C GLY A 133 -1.69 -5.22 -12.85
N PRO A 134 -1.61 -5.83 -14.04
CA PRO A 134 -1.51 -7.28 -14.12
C PRO A 134 -0.20 -7.75 -13.47
N LEU A 135 -0.16 -9.03 -13.09
CA LEU A 135 1.07 -9.66 -12.63
C LEU A 135 1.89 -10.09 -13.85
N PHE A 136 3.10 -9.57 -13.96
CA PHE A 136 4.05 -9.99 -14.98
C PHE A 136 5.00 -11.01 -14.35
N MET A 137 5.14 -12.15 -15.01
CA MET A 137 5.93 -13.26 -14.51
C MET A 137 7.01 -13.57 -15.53
N MET A 138 8.22 -13.79 -15.04
CA MET A 138 9.37 -14.20 -15.83
C MET A 138 10.05 -15.35 -15.11
N SER A 139 10.36 -16.42 -15.84
CA SER A 139 11.11 -17.57 -15.31
C SER A 139 12.37 -17.09 -14.58
N GLY A 140 12.54 -17.53 -13.33
CA GLY A 140 13.70 -17.22 -12.50
C GLY A 140 13.77 -15.80 -11.90
N CYS A 141 12.72 -14.97 -12.03
CA CYS A 141 12.59 -13.76 -11.21
C CYS A 141 11.88 -14.15 -9.89
N VAL A 142 12.58 -14.01 -8.76
CA VAL A 142 12.05 -14.30 -7.40
C VAL A 142 11.26 -15.62 -7.30
N PRO A 143 11.86 -16.76 -7.73
CA PRO A 143 11.14 -18.02 -7.91
C PRO A 143 10.50 -18.55 -6.64
N ASN A 144 11.12 -18.36 -5.47
CA ASN A 144 10.58 -18.86 -4.20
C ASN A 144 9.36 -18.04 -3.78
N THR A 145 9.44 -16.71 -3.89
CA THR A 145 8.32 -15.81 -3.62
C THR A 145 7.15 -16.06 -4.57
N LEU A 146 7.43 -16.30 -5.85
CA LEU A 146 6.39 -16.58 -6.85
C LEU A 146 5.67 -17.91 -6.59
N SER A 147 6.41 -18.96 -6.21
CA SER A 147 5.81 -20.25 -5.83
C SER A 147 4.86 -20.08 -4.64
N LEU A 148 5.32 -19.41 -3.58
CA LEU A 148 4.51 -19.16 -2.40
C LEU A 148 3.31 -18.25 -2.68
N TYR A 149 3.44 -17.31 -3.61
CA TYR A 149 2.33 -16.47 -4.06
C TYR A 149 1.21 -17.30 -4.67
N PHE A 150 1.52 -18.31 -5.49
CA PHE A 150 0.48 -19.17 -6.03
C PHE A 150 -0.19 -20.03 -4.96
N GLU A 151 0.55 -20.54 -3.98
CA GLU A 151 -0.05 -21.23 -2.83
C GLU A 151 -1.01 -20.32 -2.08
N TYR A 152 -0.63 -19.05 -1.86
CA TYR A 152 -1.48 -18.05 -1.22
C TYR A 152 -2.76 -17.82 -2.01
N VAL A 153 -2.66 -17.59 -3.32
CA VAL A 153 -3.83 -17.35 -4.18
C VAL A 153 -4.74 -18.58 -4.24
N GLN A 154 -4.21 -19.80 -4.26
CA GLN A 154 -5.02 -21.02 -4.19
C GLN A 154 -5.81 -21.17 -2.88
N GLN A 155 -5.25 -20.70 -1.77
CA GLN A 155 -5.96 -20.67 -0.47
C GLN A 155 -7.08 -19.64 -0.47
N LEU A 156 -6.93 -18.52 -1.19
CA LEU A 156 -7.97 -17.51 -1.35
C LEU A 156 -9.06 -17.95 -2.34
N ASP A 157 -8.66 -18.58 -3.44
CA ASP A 157 -9.51 -19.02 -4.53
C ASP A 157 -9.14 -20.44 -4.95
N LYS A 158 -9.95 -21.40 -4.50
CA LYS A 158 -9.77 -22.82 -4.83
C LYS A 158 -9.93 -23.12 -6.33
N SER A 159 -10.52 -22.22 -7.10
CA SER A 159 -10.67 -22.35 -8.55
C SER A 159 -9.46 -21.82 -9.32
N PHE A 160 -8.52 -21.16 -8.65
CA PHE A 160 -7.32 -20.64 -9.27
C PHE A 160 -6.44 -21.77 -9.81
N VAL A 161 -6.17 -21.71 -11.13
CA VAL A 161 -5.27 -22.64 -11.81
C VAL A 161 -3.89 -22.01 -11.88
N THR A 162 -2.93 -22.59 -11.16
CA THR A 162 -1.55 -22.10 -11.15
C THR A 162 -0.97 -22.12 -12.56
N PRO A 163 -0.45 -20.98 -13.05
CA PRO A 163 0.24 -20.93 -14.33
C PRO A 163 1.43 -21.88 -14.32
N ILE A 164 1.48 -22.80 -15.27
CA ILE A 164 2.67 -23.64 -15.49
C ILE A 164 3.81 -22.73 -15.95
N LEU A 165 4.87 -22.64 -15.14
CA LEU A 165 6.12 -22.00 -15.49
C LEU A 165 7.15 -23.12 -15.74
N PRO A 166 7.92 -23.08 -16.83
CA PRO A 166 9.02 -24.00 -17.02
C PRO A 166 10.01 -23.88 -15.84
N PRO A 167 10.60 -24.99 -15.39
CA PRO A 167 11.58 -24.97 -14.31
C PRO A 167 12.75 -24.05 -14.69
N SER A 168 13.15 -23.16 -13.79
CA SER A 168 14.34 -22.34 -13.94
C SER A 168 15.54 -23.06 -13.31
N ASN A 169 15.96 -24.17 -13.92
CA ASN A 169 17.10 -24.97 -13.46
C ASN A 169 18.46 -24.39 -13.89
N ARG A 170 18.51 -23.14 -14.39
CA ARG A 170 19.75 -22.48 -14.79
C ARG A 170 19.86 -21.05 -14.30
N THR A 171 21.05 -20.74 -13.80
CA THR A 171 21.62 -19.41 -13.73
C THR A 171 21.49 -18.74 -15.10
N PHE A 172 20.89 -17.56 -15.19
CA PHE A 172 20.77 -16.79 -16.44
C PHE A 172 22.15 -16.29 -16.90
N SER A 173 22.98 -17.17 -17.48
CA SER A 173 24.11 -16.78 -18.29
C SER A 173 23.61 -16.60 -19.72
N LEU A 174 23.22 -15.38 -20.06
CA LEU A 174 22.94 -14.98 -21.45
C LEU A 174 24.25 -14.91 -22.22
N ILE A 175 24.77 -16.06 -22.64
CA ILE A 175 25.72 -16.14 -23.74
C ILE A 175 24.89 -16.30 -25.00
N GLU A 176 24.95 -15.31 -25.89
CA GLU A 176 24.33 -15.36 -27.21
C GLU A 176 24.74 -16.66 -27.93
N GLY A 177 23.76 -17.41 -28.42
CA GLY A 177 23.98 -18.66 -29.16
C GLY A 177 23.73 -19.97 -28.40
N SER A 178 23.41 -19.94 -27.09
CA SER A 178 23.03 -21.17 -26.37
C SER A 178 21.53 -21.47 -26.46
N THR A 179 21.18 -22.75 -26.36
CA THR A 179 19.82 -23.30 -26.29
C THR A 179 18.92 -22.76 -25.17
N ALA A 180 19.41 -21.82 -24.34
CA ALA A 180 18.71 -21.17 -23.24
C ALA A 180 17.44 -20.40 -23.65
N ALA A 181 17.30 -19.99 -24.92
CA ALA A 181 16.08 -19.35 -25.41
C ALA A 181 14.83 -20.27 -25.34
N LYS A 182 15.00 -21.59 -25.22
CA LYS A 182 13.90 -22.56 -25.12
C LYS A 182 13.28 -22.68 -23.71
N GLU A 183 13.95 -22.17 -22.68
CA GLU A 183 13.50 -22.28 -21.27
C GLU A 183 12.94 -20.96 -20.71
N PHE A 184 12.99 -19.88 -21.50
CA PHE A 184 12.44 -18.58 -21.10
C PHE A 184 10.92 -18.59 -21.19
N SER A 185 10.24 -18.27 -20.08
CA SER A 185 8.81 -18.01 -20.08
C SER A 185 8.50 -16.62 -19.57
N PHE A 186 7.64 -15.92 -20.29
CA PHE A 186 6.99 -14.71 -19.86
C PHE A 186 5.48 -14.89 -19.93
N LYS A 187 4.78 -14.50 -18.87
CA LYS A 187 3.32 -14.56 -18.81
C LYS A 187 2.78 -13.31 -18.14
N ILE A 188 1.68 -12.80 -18.69
CA ILE A 188 0.88 -11.72 -18.11
C ILE A 188 -0.36 -12.36 -17.53
N VAL A 189 -0.53 -12.27 -16.20
CA VAL A 189 -1.74 -12.72 -15.52
C VAL A 189 -2.60 -11.49 -15.25
N THR A 190 -3.66 -11.36 -16.02
CA THR A 190 -4.65 -10.28 -15.91
C THR A 190 -5.69 -10.54 -14.83
N GLN A 191 -5.54 -11.60 -14.03
CA GLN A 191 -6.43 -11.87 -12.92
C GLN A 191 -6.50 -10.62 -12.04
N GLU A 192 -7.73 -10.16 -11.83
CA GLU A 192 -8.02 -9.13 -10.85
C GLU A 192 -7.59 -9.66 -9.49
N VAL A 193 -6.94 -8.82 -8.70
CA VAL A 193 -6.55 -9.15 -7.31
C VAL A 193 -7.84 -9.63 -6.64
N ALA A 194 -7.81 -10.84 -6.05
CA ALA A 194 -9.01 -11.59 -5.67
C ALA A 194 -9.94 -10.81 -4.73
N ARG A 195 -9.43 -9.76 -4.09
CA ARG A 195 -10.21 -8.65 -3.56
C ARG A 195 -9.48 -7.36 -3.90
N ASP A 196 -10.19 -6.38 -4.45
CA ASP A 196 -9.92 -4.99 -4.09
C ASP A 196 -10.00 -4.93 -2.56
N TYR A 197 -8.86 -5.10 -1.89
CA TYR A 197 -8.67 -4.49 -0.59
C TYR A 197 -8.82 -3.01 -0.88
N GLN A 198 -10.06 -2.54 -0.80
CA GLN A 198 -10.40 -1.15 -0.98
C GLN A 198 -9.44 -0.40 -0.07
N ALA A 199 -8.50 0.35 -0.64
CA ALA A 199 -7.49 1.08 0.12
C ALA A 199 -8.13 1.93 1.24
N GLU A 200 -9.42 2.24 1.06
CA GLU A 200 -10.42 2.73 2.02
C GLU A 200 -10.33 2.02 3.38
N ARG A 201 -10.53 0.70 3.45
CA ARG A 201 -10.58 -0.06 4.72
C ARG A 201 -9.37 0.21 5.62
N PRO A 202 -8.13 -0.02 5.16
CA PRO A 202 -6.98 0.22 6.01
C PRO A 202 -6.69 1.71 6.22
N LEU A 203 -6.95 2.60 5.25
CA LEU A 203 -6.82 4.06 5.45
C LEU A 203 -7.77 4.57 6.54
N LEU A 204 -9.02 4.13 6.50
CA LEU A 204 -10.05 4.40 7.51
C LEU A 204 -9.62 3.87 8.88
N SER A 205 -9.08 2.65 8.95
CA SER A 205 -8.56 2.10 10.21
C SER A 205 -7.43 2.94 10.82
N VAL A 206 -6.50 3.45 10.00
CA VAL A 206 -5.40 4.32 10.46
C VAL A 206 -5.93 5.67 10.93
N ILE A 207 -6.95 6.23 10.26
CA ILE A 207 -7.59 7.48 10.67
C ILE A 207 -8.21 7.32 12.07
N LEU A 208 -8.94 6.23 12.33
CA LEU A 208 -9.51 5.96 13.65
C LEU A 208 -8.46 5.65 14.72
N LYS A 209 -7.37 4.99 14.35
CA LYS A 209 -6.23 4.75 15.24
C LYS A 209 -5.62 6.09 15.68
N ARG A 210 -5.36 7.02 14.75
CA ARG A 210 -4.86 8.37 15.08
C ARG A 210 -5.79 9.16 15.99
N LEU A 211 -7.10 9.04 15.79
CA LEU A 211 -8.08 9.63 16.72
C LEU A 211 -7.98 8.99 18.11
N SER A 212 -7.83 7.67 18.17
CA SER A 212 -7.65 6.94 19.43
C SER A 212 -6.39 7.38 20.16
N ASP A 213 -5.25 7.41 19.47
CA ASP A 213 -3.96 7.83 20.03
C ASP A 213 -4.05 9.26 20.59
N LYS A 214 -4.73 10.17 19.86
CA LYS A 214 -4.90 11.56 20.30
C LYS A 214 -5.81 11.66 21.53
N ILE A 215 -6.85 10.85 21.63
CA ILE A 215 -7.69 10.75 22.83
C ILE A 215 -6.87 10.23 24.01
N GLU A 216 -6.08 9.17 23.82
CA GLU A 216 -5.24 8.62 24.89
C GLU A 216 -4.21 9.63 25.40
N LEU A 217 -3.65 10.46 24.52
CA LEU A 217 -2.76 11.56 24.91
C LEU A 217 -3.49 12.61 25.77
N LEU A 218 -4.75 12.94 25.44
CA LEU A 218 -5.56 13.80 26.30
C LEU A 218 -5.79 13.18 27.67
N GLU A 219 -6.15 11.89 27.75
CA GLU A 219 -6.41 11.21 29.02
C GLU A 219 -5.19 11.16 29.94
N LYS A 220 -3.99 11.07 29.36
CA LYS A 220 -2.73 11.08 30.11
C LYS A 220 -2.37 12.46 30.66
N ASN A 221 -2.97 13.54 30.15
CA ASN A 221 -2.71 14.88 30.65
C ASN A 221 -3.43 15.08 32.00
N LYS A 222 -2.70 15.48 33.05
CA LYS A 222 -3.21 15.55 34.44
C LYS A 222 -4.38 16.52 34.62
N ASN A 223 -4.53 17.50 33.72
CA ASN A 223 -5.56 18.54 33.78
C ASN A 223 -6.62 18.40 32.67
N HIS A 224 -6.80 17.20 32.11
CA HIS A 224 -7.77 17.01 31.03
C HIS A 224 -9.21 17.22 31.51
N ASN A 225 -10.03 17.84 30.66
CA ASN A 225 -11.46 17.90 30.88
C ASN A 225 -12.08 16.52 30.60
N LYS A 226 -12.62 15.89 31.65
CA LYS A 226 -13.28 14.57 31.58
C LYS A 226 -14.48 14.55 30.63
N ASN A 227 -15.20 15.67 30.53
CA ASN A 227 -16.34 15.81 29.62
C ASN A 227 -15.87 15.75 28.16
N SER A 228 -14.81 16.49 27.81
CA SER A 228 -14.24 16.50 26.46
C SER A 228 -13.68 15.14 26.06
N VAL A 229 -13.02 14.44 26.99
CA VAL A 229 -12.58 13.07 26.77
C VAL A 229 -13.76 12.13 26.51
N ALA A 230 -14.85 12.24 27.29
CA ALA A 230 -16.04 11.42 27.09
C ALA A 230 -16.68 11.67 25.72
N ILE A 231 -16.80 12.94 25.30
CA ILE A 231 -17.34 13.33 23.98
C ILE A 231 -16.43 12.81 22.86
N ALA A 232 -15.11 12.95 22.98
CA ALA A 232 -14.18 12.45 21.97
C ALA A 232 -14.23 10.92 21.85
N LYS A 233 -14.38 10.20 22.97
CA LYS A 233 -14.59 8.74 22.98
C LYS A 233 -15.92 8.35 22.33
N ALA A 234 -17.00 9.09 22.62
CA ALA A 234 -18.29 8.86 21.97
C ALA A 234 -18.17 9.04 20.45
N LEU A 235 -17.58 10.15 20.00
CA LEU A 235 -17.32 10.41 18.57
C LEU A 235 -16.51 9.28 17.93
N LYS A 236 -15.44 8.81 18.57
CA LYS A 236 -14.65 7.68 18.08
C LYS A 236 -15.53 6.43 17.88
N ASN A 237 -16.35 6.09 18.87
CA ASN A 237 -17.19 4.89 18.83
C ASN A 237 -18.26 5.00 17.74
N GLU A 238 -18.85 6.18 17.58
CA GLU A 238 -19.85 6.46 16.55
C GLU A 238 -19.23 6.41 15.15
N LEU A 239 -18.07 7.02 14.95
CA LEU A 239 -17.33 6.92 13.68
C LEU A 239 -16.93 5.47 13.39
N SER A 240 -16.44 4.72 14.38
CA SER A 240 -16.14 3.30 14.21
C SER A 240 -17.38 2.50 13.79
N THR A 241 -18.53 2.82 14.37
CA THR A 241 -19.81 2.19 14.01
C THR A 241 -20.25 2.57 12.59
N ALA A 242 -20.11 3.83 12.20
CA ALA A 242 -20.39 4.28 10.83
C ALA A 242 -19.48 3.59 9.81
N PHE A 243 -18.22 3.37 10.17
CA PHE A 243 -17.25 2.66 9.33
C PHE A 243 -17.69 1.21 9.14
N GLU A 244 -18.03 0.49 10.22
CA GLU A 244 -18.55 -0.87 10.13
C GLU A 244 -19.82 -0.96 9.29
N LYS A 245 -20.75 -0.01 9.42
CA LYS A 245 -21.96 0.04 8.58
C LYS A 245 -21.61 0.21 7.10
N TYR A 246 -20.70 1.13 6.78
CA TYR A 246 -20.21 1.36 5.42
C TYR A 246 -19.60 0.08 4.83
N LEU A 247 -18.71 -0.57 5.57
CA LEU A 247 -18.07 -1.82 5.14
C LEU A 247 -19.06 -2.96 4.93
N ASN A 248 -20.13 -3.03 5.72
CA ASN A 248 -21.18 -4.03 5.53
C ASN A 248 -22.08 -3.72 4.33
N ARG A 249 -22.35 -2.44 4.02
CA ARG A 249 -23.13 -2.03 2.84
C ARG A 249 -22.35 -2.22 1.54
N GLU A 250 -21.03 -2.02 1.53
CA GLU A 250 -20.18 -2.33 0.38
C GLU A 250 -20.18 -3.83 0.00
N LEU A 251 -20.59 -4.72 0.92
CA LEU A 251 -20.73 -6.15 0.64
C LEU A 251 -22.09 -6.51 0.02
N ASP A 252 -23.06 -5.58 -0.01
CA ASP A 252 -24.36 -5.79 -0.62
C ASP A 252 -24.31 -5.39 -2.10
N GLN A 253 -24.35 -6.39 -2.98
CA GLN A 253 -24.27 -6.21 -4.43
C GLN A 253 -25.47 -5.43 -5.03
N ASN A 254 -26.52 -5.17 -4.25
CA ASN A 254 -27.71 -4.45 -4.72
C ASN A 254 -27.63 -2.94 -4.50
N ILE A 255 -26.59 -2.42 -3.83
CA ILE A 255 -26.46 -0.99 -3.52
C ILE A 255 -25.28 -0.41 -4.30
N SER A 256 -25.46 0.75 -4.92
CA SER A 256 -24.38 1.44 -5.63
C SER A 256 -23.28 1.88 -4.67
N LYS A 257 -22.02 1.62 -5.03
CA LYS A 257 -20.83 2.10 -4.30
C LYS A 257 -20.85 3.63 -4.10
N GLU A 258 -21.36 4.36 -5.09
CA GLU A 258 -21.49 5.83 -5.01
C GLU A 258 -22.49 6.24 -3.93
N GLU A 259 -23.64 5.58 -3.85
CA GLU A 259 -24.67 5.85 -2.85
C GLU A 259 -24.20 5.49 -1.44
N THR A 260 -23.51 4.35 -1.31
CA THR A 260 -22.91 3.88 -0.05
C THR A 260 -21.83 4.85 0.44
N THR A 261 -20.96 5.32 -0.46
CA THR A 261 -19.91 6.31 -0.14
C THR A 261 -20.50 7.65 0.27
N LYS A 262 -21.52 8.14 -0.45
CA LYS A 262 -22.20 9.40 -0.13
C LYS A 262 -22.88 9.35 1.23
N ALA A 263 -23.62 8.28 1.52
CA ALA A 263 -24.29 8.09 2.81
C ALA A 263 -23.28 8.03 3.97
N PHE A 264 -22.15 7.35 3.76
CA PHE A 264 -21.09 7.25 4.76
C PHE A 264 -20.43 8.61 5.07
N ILE A 265 -20.07 9.40 4.04
CA ILE A 265 -19.51 10.74 4.24
C ILE A 265 -20.51 11.63 4.98
N GLN A 266 -21.81 11.56 4.63
CA GLN A 266 -22.85 12.33 5.29
C GLN A 266 -22.99 11.97 6.78
N GLU A 267 -22.96 10.67 7.11
CA GLU A 267 -22.99 10.21 8.52
C GLU A 267 -21.77 10.72 9.28
N CYS A 268 -20.56 10.61 8.71
CA CYS A 268 -19.33 11.14 9.34
C CYS A 268 -19.37 12.66 9.55
N THR A 269 -19.85 13.42 8.55
CA THR A 269 -20.03 14.87 8.65
C THR A 269 -20.96 15.22 9.81
N MET A 270 -22.13 14.58 9.90
CA MET A 270 -23.07 14.82 11.00
C MET A 270 -22.45 14.53 12.38
N LEU A 271 -21.78 13.39 12.52
CA LEU A 271 -21.14 13.01 13.79
C LEU A 271 -20.08 14.03 14.21
N ILE A 272 -19.25 14.47 13.27
CA ILE A 272 -18.21 15.45 13.52
C ILE A 272 -18.82 16.83 13.84
N ASP A 273 -19.80 17.28 13.07
CA ASP A 273 -20.46 18.58 13.29
C ASP A 273 -21.20 18.63 14.62
N ASN A 274 -21.73 17.51 15.12
CA ASN A 274 -22.34 17.41 16.44
C ASN A 274 -21.31 17.51 17.58
N ALA A 275 -20.15 16.87 17.44
CA ALA A 275 -19.10 16.89 18.46
C ALA A 275 -18.29 18.19 18.46
N LYS A 276 -18.20 18.86 17.31
CA LYS A 276 -17.31 20.00 17.06
C LYS A 276 -17.53 21.18 18.02
N PRO A 277 -18.75 21.69 18.28
CA PRO A 277 -18.96 22.83 19.17
C PRO A 277 -18.47 22.57 20.60
N GLN A 278 -18.65 21.35 21.08
CA GLN A 278 -18.31 20.97 22.45
C GLN A 278 -16.80 20.76 22.61
N LEU A 279 -16.16 20.15 21.61
CA LEU A 279 -14.72 19.93 21.62
C LEU A 279 -13.94 21.21 21.30
N GLU A 280 -14.54 22.15 20.57
CA GLU A 280 -13.94 23.48 20.36
C GLU A 280 -13.87 24.26 21.67
N GLN A 281 -15.00 24.37 22.36
CA GLN A 281 -15.12 25.17 23.57
C GLN A 281 -14.14 24.71 24.66
N GLU A 282 -13.82 23.41 24.69
CA GLU A 282 -13.09 22.81 25.79
C GLU A 282 -11.62 22.50 25.48
N ILE A 283 -11.29 22.17 24.23
CA ILE A 283 -9.96 21.68 23.85
C ILE A 283 -9.48 22.18 22.46
N ASP A 284 -10.18 23.13 21.84
CA ASP A 284 -9.77 23.78 20.58
C ASP A 284 -9.55 22.77 19.42
N TRP A 285 -10.46 21.80 19.29
CA TRP A 285 -10.36 20.72 18.31
C TRP A 285 -11.05 20.99 16.97
N SER A 286 -11.62 22.17 16.72
CA SER A 286 -12.38 22.49 15.49
C SER A 286 -11.59 22.18 14.21
N ASP A 287 -10.33 22.60 14.14
CA ASP A 287 -9.49 22.37 12.96
C ASP A 287 -9.07 20.92 12.82
N TYR A 288 -8.78 20.27 13.96
CA TYR A 288 -8.46 18.85 13.99
C TYR A 288 -9.61 18.01 13.43
N LEU A 289 -10.83 18.27 13.89
CA LEU A 289 -12.04 17.57 13.45
C LEU A 289 -12.36 17.84 11.98
N SER A 290 -12.14 19.07 11.51
CA SER A 290 -12.31 19.42 10.10
C SER A 290 -11.30 18.68 9.21
N ASN A 291 -10.06 18.54 9.67
CA ASN A 291 -9.02 17.77 8.97
C ASN A 291 -9.25 16.25 9.06
N LEU A 292 -9.85 15.76 10.15
CA LEU A 292 -10.30 14.38 10.28
C LEU A 292 -11.34 14.05 9.20
N LEU A 293 -12.38 14.88 9.05
CA LEU A 293 -13.41 14.71 8.03
C LEU A 293 -12.81 14.70 6.62
N LYS A 294 -11.92 15.66 6.31
CA LYS A 294 -11.20 15.69 5.02
C LYS A 294 -10.40 14.41 4.77
N SER A 295 -9.76 13.86 5.81
CA SER A 295 -8.99 12.62 5.71
C SER A 295 -9.90 11.42 5.42
N ILE A 296 -11.07 11.35 6.07
CA ILE A 296 -12.08 10.31 5.82
C ILE A 296 -12.61 10.41 4.39
N ALA A 297 -13.03 11.61 3.96
CA ALA A 297 -13.52 11.84 2.60
C ALA A 297 -12.45 11.49 1.56
N ASN A 298 -11.20 11.91 1.76
CA ASN A 298 -10.10 11.54 0.86
C ASN A 298 -9.84 10.03 0.85
N ALA A 299 -9.95 9.32 1.98
CA ALA A 299 -9.75 7.88 2.03
C ALA A 299 -10.76 7.12 1.16
N VAL A 300 -12.04 7.52 1.19
CA VAL A 300 -13.10 6.87 0.40
C VAL A 300 -13.20 7.38 -1.04
N ILE A 301 -12.86 8.64 -1.30
CA ILE A 301 -12.87 9.21 -2.66
C ILE A 301 -11.63 8.76 -3.46
N SER A 302 -10.44 8.71 -2.85
CA SER A 302 -9.20 8.31 -3.55
C SER A 302 -9.16 6.84 -3.98
N ALA A 303 -10.03 6.03 -3.41
CA ALA A 303 -10.17 4.62 -3.73
C ALA A 303 -11.40 4.31 -4.59
N THR A 304 -12.23 5.31 -4.90
CA THR A 304 -13.33 5.21 -5.87
C THR A 304 -12.93 5.62 -7.28
N ASN A 305 -11.94 6.50 -7.52
CA ASN A 305 -11.35 6.72 -8.85
C ASN A 305 -10.04 7.57 -8.83
N MET A 306 -9.26 7.42 -9.92
CA MET A 306 -7.93 8.00 -10.20
C MET A 306 -7.66 9.46 -9.74
N ASN A 307 -6.50 9.65 -9.09
CA ASN A 307 -5.60 10.79 -9.31
C ASN A 307 -6.03 12.22 -8.90
N VAL A 308 -6.75 12.42 -7.79
CA VAL A 308 -7.00 13.79 -7.26
C VAL A 308 -6.97 13.82 -5.73
N ARG A 309 -6.11 14.66 -5.14
CA ARG A 309 -6.25 15.14 -3.75
C ARG A 309 -7.33 16.23 -3.76
N PHE A 310 -8.55 15.93 -3.31
CA PHE A 310 -9.68 16.87 -3.42
C PHE A 310 -9.68 17.98 -2.36
N PHE A 311 -9.04 17.76 -1.21
CA PHE A 311 -8.96 18.76 -0.15
C PHE A 311 -7.53 18.93 0.36
N THR A 312 -6.99 20.15 0.25
CA THR A 312 -5.81 20.57 1.00
C THR A 312 -6.24 20.81 2.47
N PRO A 313 -5.60 20.16 3.46
CA PRO A 313 -5.81 20.50 4.86
C PRO A 313 -5.51 21.99 5.08
N ALA A 314 -6.37 22.68 5.83
CA ALA A 314 -6.06 24.05 6.22
C ALA A 314 -5.06 23.97 7.38
N GLN A 315 -3.99 24.78 7.33
CA GLN A 315 -3.10 24.96 8.47
C GLN A 315 -3.92 25.60 9.59
N ALA A 316 -4.07 24.88 10.69
CA ALA A 316 -4.63 25.41 11.92
C ALA A 316 -3.68 26.47 12.50
N PRO A 317 -4.16 27.50 13.19
CA PRO A 317 -3.31 28.39 13.98
C PRO A 317 -2.78 27.58 15.18
N MET A 318 -1.71 26.83 14.99
CA MET A 318 -1.11 25.98 16.03
C MET A 318 -0.11 26.78 16.89
N SER A 319 -0.03 26.37 18.16
CA SER A 319 0.87 26.87 19.20
C SER A 319 2.31 27.07 18.72
N SER A 320 3.03 27.98 19.38
CA SER A 320 4.43 28.34 19.10
C SER A 320 5.39 27.13 19.01
N GLU A 321 5.01 25.96 19.52
CA GLU A 321 5.74 24.71 19.38
C GLU A 321 5.70 24.16 17.93
N VAL A 322 4.59 24.35 17.21
CA VAL A 322 4.43 23.94 15.80
C VAL A 322 5.10 24.93 14.86
N GLU A 323 5.09 26.23 15.17
CA GLU A 323 5.93 27.21 14.46
C GLU A 323 7.42 26.92 14.65
N SER A 324 7.85 26.45 15.84
CA SER A 324 9.23 26.05 16.07
C SER A 324 9.62 24.81 15.26
N LEU A 325 8.72 23.81 15.17
CA LEU A 325 8.92 22.58 14.39
C LEU A 325 8.84 22.80 12.87
N GLU A 326 7.92 23.65 12.38
CA GLU A 326 7.85 24.01 10.96
C GLU A 326 9.05 24.87 10.54
N LYS A 327 9.58 25.71 11.43
CA LYS A 327 10.80 26.48 11.20
C LYS A 327 12.04 25.59 11.23
N GLU A 328 12.12 24.62 12.14
CA GLU A 328 13.17 23.59 12.16
C GLU A 328 13.15 22.69 10.91
N LEU A 329 11.96 22.35 10.40
CA LEU A 329 11.81 21.56 9.17
C LEU A 329 12.12 22.37 7.90
N LYS A 330 11.78 23.67 7.86
CA LYS A 330 12.12 24.56 6.74
C LYS A 330 13.61 24.88 6.68
N ASP A 331 14.23 25.14 7.82
CA ASP A 331 15.65 25.50 7.91
C ASP A 331 16.56 24.28 7.65
N ASN A 332 16.10 23.05 7.96
CA ASN A 332 16.89 21.84 7.75
C ASN A 332 16.63 21.10 6.42
N TYR A 333 15.47 21.24 5.78
CA TYR A 333 15.11 20.38 4.63
C TYR A 333 14.52 21.08 3.41
N LEU A 334 14.24 22.39 3.44
CA LEU A 334 13.56 23.08 2.33
C LEU A 334 14.20 24.39 1.84
N SER A 335 15.30 24.85 2.44
CA SER A 335 16.10 25.92 1.83
C SER A 335 17.15 25.32 0.89
N PRO A 336 17.20 25.73 -0.40
CA PRO A 336 18.34 25.38 -1.25
C PRO A 336 19.58 26.06 -0.67
N LYS A 337 20.59 25.26 -0.28
CA LYS A 337 21.91 25.82 0.01
C LYS A 337 22.47 26.39 -1.29
N ASN A 338 22.68 27.70 -1.30
CA ASN A 338 23.49 28.41 -2.28
C ASN A 338 24.92 27.84 -2.33
#